data_AF-A0A929L7G4-F1
#
_entry.id   AF-A0A929L7G4-F1
#
_cell.length_a   1.000
_cell.length_b   1.000
_cell.length_c   1.000
_cell.angle_alpha   90.00
_cell.angle_beta   90.00
_cell.angle_gamma   90.00
#
_symmetry.space_group_name_H-M   'P 1'
#
loop_
_entity.id
_entity.type
_entity.pdbx_description
1 polymer ?
#
loop_
_entity_poly.entity_id
_entity_poly.type
_entity_poly.pdbx_seq_one_letter_code
_entity_poly.pdbx_strand_id
1 'polypeptide(L)'
;MNQNLQNSPLHSRAVLPSMEQPSVMAEQKMEMVAPARIGDSYCVSPDPALQFVFAMFALMTWLGAIVKVQPDAMFVTGFLQLSLGIAAFTGSRMNLRRQDPHGNINLILSVILGFAGGLTQIAKAYVMMNSLETTFHSWMLSTILLVGGLYMLCFLPLLKSMPVYIFCEHLFVCTGFICMGIADIFNLHPLRLVGVWFLFAFAILALYQGVSEMYALHGKKIWQGPKMPFHS
;
A
#
# COMPACT_ATOMS: atom_id res chain seq x y z
N MET A 1 -24.42 -64.14 -10.69
CA MET A 1 -23.77 -63.05 -9.94
C MET A 1 -22.66 -63.68 -9.11
N ASN A 2 -21.46 -63.76 -9.70
CA ASN A 2 -20.23 -64.19 -9.04
C ASN A 2 -19.05 -63.71 -9.92
N GLN A 3 -17.99 -63.24 -9.28
CA GLN A 3 -16.82 -62.57 -9.84
C GLN A 3 -15.94 -63.52 -10.67
N ASN A 4 -15.22 -62.99 -11.69
CA ASN A 4 -13.74 -63.02 -11.79
C ASN A 4 -13.17 -63.08 -13.23
N LEU A 5 -12.04 -62.37 -13.38
CA LEU A 5 -10.86 -62.62 -14.27
C LEU A 5 -11.04 -62.39 -15.78
N GLN A 6 -10.56 -61.28 -16.36
CA GLN A 6 -9.17 -60.99 -16.79
C GLN A 6 -8.58 -62.06 -17.74
N ASN A 7 -8.42 -61.74 -19.04
CA ASN A 7 -7.23 -61.99 -19.88
C ASN A 7 -7.48 -61.63 -21.37
N SER A 8 -6.65 -60.70 -21.89
CA SER A 8 -6.46 -60.32 -23.31
C SER A 8 -5.73 -61.42 -24.12
N PRO A 9 -5.25 -61.25 -25.39
CA PRO A 9 -5.61 -60.41 -26.55
C PRO A 9 -5.58 -61.17 -27.93
N LEU A 10 -5.71 -60.42 -29.05
CA LEU A 10 -5.10 -60.61 -30.41
C LEU A 10 -5.68 -61.61 -31.43
N HIS A 11 -6.18 -61.06 -32.55
CA HIS A 11 -6.03 -61.46 -33.97
C HIS A 11 -6.88 -60.48 -34.83
N SER A 12 -6.51 -59.85 -35.94
CA SER A 12 -5.45 -60.05 -36.95
C SER A 12 -5.23 -58.75 -37.76
N ARG A 13 -3.99 -58.62 -38.30
CA ARG A 13 -3.50 -57.88 -39.49
C ARG A 13 -4.55 -57.54 -40.57
N ALA A 14 -4.38 -56.59 -41.49
CA ALA A 14 -3.45 -55.48 -41.76
C ALA A 14 -3.89 -54.89 -43.13
N VAL A 15 -3.97 -53.57 -43.30
CA VAL A 15 -3.72 -52.87 -44.59
C VAL A 15 -3.28 -51.44 -44.28
N LEU A 16 -2.10 -51.05 -44.75
CA LEU A 16 -1.65 -49.65 -44.95
C LEU A 16 -1.46 -49.47 -46.46
N PRO A 17 -1.89 -48.35 -47.04
CA PRO A 17 -0.95 -47.28 -47.43
C PRO A 17 -1.63 -45.89 -47.26
N SER A 18 -1.03 -44.71 -47.39
CA SER A 18 0.31 -44.14 -47.49
C SER A 18 0.07 -42.62 -47.46
N MET A 19 1.01 -41.87 -46.92
CA MET A 19 1.30 -40.45 -47.22
C MET A 19 0.14 -39.44 -47.17
N GLU A 20 0.13 -38.62 -46.13
CA GLU A 20 0.39 -37.16 -46.20
C GLU A 20 0.06 -36.53 -44.83
N GLN A 21 1.08 -36.14 -44.08
CA GLN A 21 0.95 -35.08 -43.08
C GLN A 21 0.96 -33.75 -43.83
N PRO A 22 0.04 -32.83 -43.48
CA PRO A 22 0.56 -31.57 -42.97
C PRO A 22 0.07 -31.28 -41.55
N SER A 23 1.03 -30.85 -40.75
CA SER A 23 0.94 -30.18 -39.46
C SER A 23 -0.36 -29.40 -39.20
N VAL A 24 -1.13 -29.87 -38.22
CA VAL A 24 -2.09 -29.02 -37.51
C VAL A 24 -1.28 -28.04 -36.66
N MET A 25 -0.96 -26.87 -37.21
CA MET A 25 -0.71 -25.70 -36.37
C MET A 25 -2.05 -25.37 -35.72
N ALA A 26 -2.16 -25.71 -34.44
CA ALA A 26 -3.19 -25.21 -33.56
C ALA A 26 -3.03 -23.68 -33.49
N GLU A 27 -3.77 -22.98 -34.36
CA GLU A 27 -3.99 -21.55 -34.24
C GLU A 27 -4.88 -21.35 -33.01
N GLN A 28 -4.24 -21.35 -31.85
CA GLN A 28 -4.84 -20.98 -30.57
C GLN A 28 -5.16 -19.49 -30.68
N LYS A 29 -6.35 -19.22 -31.22
CA LYS A 29 -6.96 -17.90 -31.30
C LYS A 29 -7.10 -17.41 -29.85
N MET A 30 -6.09 -16.66 -29.39
CA MET A 30 -6.24 -15.79 -28.23
C MET A 30 -7.36 -14.82 -28.58
N GLU A 31 -8.57 -15.12 -28.12
CA GLU A 31 -9.56 -14.07 -27.90
C GLU A 31 -8.91 -13.08 -26.93
N MET A 32 -8.39 -11.99 -27.50
CA MET A 32 -8.24 -10.73 -26.79
C MET A 32 -9.65 -10.37 -26.29
N VAL A 33 -9.93 -10.73 -25.04
CA VAL A 33 -11.01 -10.13 -24.28
C VAL A 33 -10.72 -8.64 -24.27
N ALA A 34 -11.46 -7.90 -25.09
CA ALA A 34 -11.38 -6.46 -25.15
C ALA A 34 -11.51 -5.90 -23.72
N PRO A 35 -10.71 -4.89 -23.32
CA PRO A 35 -10.88 -4.26 -22.02
C PRO A 35 -12.32 -3.75 -21.93
N ALA A 36 -13.03 -4.26 -20.92
CA ALA A 36 -14.40 -3.88 -20.65
C ALA A 36 -14.49 -2.34 -20.62
N ARG A 37 -15.51 -1.82 -21.30
CA ARG A 37 -15.80 -0.39 -21.42
C ARG A 37 -15.69 0.29 -20.06
N ILE A 38 -14.91 1.36 -20.04
CA ILE A 38 -14.93 2.44 -19.06
C ILE A 38 -16.40 2.86 -18.88
N GLY A 39 -17.01 2.50 -17.76
CA GLY A 39 -18.44 2.73 -17.53
C GLY A 39 -18.86 2.50 -16.10
N ASP A 40 -18.31 1.46 -15.46
CA ASP A 40 -18.49 1.24 -14.03
C ASP A 40 -17.15 1.44 -13.33
N SER A 41 -16.91 2.64 -12.81
CA SER A 41 -15.87 2.86 -11.81
C SER A 41 -16.25 2.07 -10.56
N TYR A 42 -15.97 0.76 -10.57
CA TYR A 42 -15.75 0.04 -9.33
C TYR A 42 -14.60 0.77 -8.65
N CYS A 43 -14.93 1.59 -7.64
CA CYS A 43 -13.97 1.96 -6.63
C CYS A 43 -13.42 0.66 -6.08
N VAL A 44 -12.27 0.23 -6.60
CA VAL A 44 -11.51 -0.87 -6.03
C VAL A 44 -11.20 -0.40 -4.62
N SER A 45 -11.77 -1.07 -3.61
CA SER A 45 -11.50 -0.70 -2.23
C SER A 45 -10.00 -0.88 -1.99
N PRO A 46 -9.37 -0.01 -1.19
CA PRO A 46 -8.01 -0.20 -0.75
C PRO A 46 -7.75 -1.62 -0.23
N ASP A 47 -6.49 -2.05 -0.34
CA ASP A 47 -6.07 -3.33 0.21
C ASP A 47 -5.99 -3.19 1.74
N PRO A 48 -6.78 -3.96 2.51
CA PRO A 48 -6.83 -3.83 3.97
C PRO A 48 -5.48 -4.10 4.63
N ALA A 49 -4.66 -4.98 4.05
CA ALA A 49 -3.33 -5.28 4.59
C ALA A 49 -2.41 -4.07 4.44
N LEU A 50 -2.55 -3.33 3.34
CA LEU A 50 -1.74 -2.16 3.04
C LEU A 50 -2.10 -0.98 3.95
N GLN A 51 -3.40 -0.81 4.24
CA GLN A 51 -3.87 0.19 5.19
C GLN A 51 -3.40 -0.08 6.61
N PHE A 52 -3.40 -1.35 7.02
CA PHE A 52 -2.84 -1.76 8.30
C PHE A 52 -1.34 -1.41 8.41
N VAL A 53 -0.56 -1.65 7.34
CA VAL A 53 0.87 -1.30 7.32
C VAL A 53 1.10 0.20 7.47
N PHE A 54 0.35 1.04 6.74
CA PHE A 54 0.49 2.49 6.87
C PHE A 54 0.04 3.02 8.23
N ALA A 55 -1.02 2.45 8.80
CA ALA A 55 -1.45 2.80 10.14
C ALA A 55 -0.37 2.46 11.18
N MET A 56 0.25 1.28 11.07
CA MET A 56 1.36 0.89 11.94
C MET A 56 2.54 1.84 11.83
N PHE A 57 2.89 2.32 10.63
CA PHE A 57 3.94 3.33 10.49
C PHE A 57 3.60 4.66 11.15
N ALA A 58 2.38 5.13 10.98
CA ALA A 58 1.93 6.38 11.56
C ALA A 58 1.88 6.29 13.10
N LEU A 59 1.42 5.16 13.66
CA LEU A 59 1.48 4.90 15.10
C LEU A 59 2.91 4.87 15.63
N MET A 60 3.82 4.18 14.94
CA MET A 60 5.23 4.11 15.36
C MET A 60 5.91 5.49 15.29
N THR A 61 5.57 6.30 14.28
CA THR A 61 6.06 7.67 14.14
C THR A 61 5.53 8.57 15.25
N TRP A 62 4.24 8.45 15.59
CA TRP A 62 3.63 9.17 16.70
C TRP A 62 4.24 8.76 18.05
N LEU A 63 4.35 7.45 18.30
CA LEU A 63 4.92 6.91 19.54
C LEU A 63 6.37 7.36 19.73
N GLY A 64 7.17 7.33 18.66
CA GLY A 64 8.56 7.81 18.68
C GLY A 64 8.72 9.32 18.87
N ALA A 65 7.67 10.10 18.61
CA ALA A 65 7.69 11.55 18.84
C ALA A 65 7.31 11.92 20.29
N ILE A 66 6.52 11.10 20.97
CA ILE A 66 6.04 11.37 22.35
C ILE A 66 6.84 10.60 23.41
N VAL A 67 7.40 9.44 23.08
CA VAL A 67 8.21 8.62 23.98
C VAL A 67 9.69 8.78 23.64
N LYS A 68 10.54 8.90 24.66
CA LYS A 68 11.99 8.77 24.49
C LYS A 68 12.32 7.32 24.15
N VAL A 69 12.54 7.04 22.87
CA VAL A 69 12.96 5.73 22.37
C VAL A 69 14.47 5.60 22.50
N GLN A 70 14.93 4.49 23.09
CA GLN A 70 16.37 4.19 23.17
C GLN A 70 16.97 3.91 21.79
N PRO A 71 18.27 4.15 21.56
CA PRO A 71 18.91 3.95 20.26
C PRO A 71 18.71 2.54 19.68
N ASP A 72 18.80 1.48 20.49
CA ASP A 72 18.61 0.10 20.04
C ASP A 72 17.19 -0.13 19.49
N ALA A 73 16.18 0.42 20.18
CA ALA A 73 14.80 0.35 19.74
C ALA A 73 14.58 1.15 18.45
N MET A 74 15.20 2.33 18.29
CA MET A 74 15.14 3.12 17.06
C MET A 74 15.77 2.39 15.86
N PHE A 75 16.83 1.64 16.10
CA PHE A 75 17.48 0.83 15.07
C PHE A 75 16.53 -0.28 14.59
N VAL A 76 15.96 -1.04 15.52
CA VAL A 76 15.01 -2.13 15.23
C VAL A 76 13.75 -1.60 14.53
N THR A 77 13.16 -0.50 15.02
CA THR A 77 11.98 0.12 14.38
C THR A 77 12.29 0.62 12.98
N GLY A 78 13.49 1.16 12.75
CA GLY A 78 13.93 1.59 11.43
C GLY A 78 14.03 0.43 10.42
N PHE A 79 14.57 -0.72 10.82
CA PHE A 79 14.58 -1.92 9.97
C PHE A 79 13.17 -2.45 9.71
N LEU A 80 12.32 -2.48 10.73
CA LEU A 80 10.93 -2.89 10.59
C LEU A 80 10.19 -1.98 9.58
N GLN A 81 10.44 -0.66 9.65
CA GLN A 81 9.89 0.32 8.72
C GLN A 81 10.34 0.08 7.27
N LEU A 82 11.62 -0.23 7.07
CA LEU A 82 12.13 -0.57 5.73
C LEU A 82 11.52 -1.86 5.18
N SER A 83 11.48 -2.93 5.98
CA SER A 83 10.93 -4.21 5.54
C SER A 83 9.45 -4.11 5.17
N LEU A 84 8.65 -3.46 6.02
CA LEU A 84 7.25 -3.19 5.74
C LEU A 84 7.08 -2.21 4.57
N GLY A 85 8.01 -1.27 4.39
CA GLY A 85 8.01 -0.30 3.28
C GLY A 85 8.18 -0.99 1.94
N ILE A 86 9.09 -1.99 1.87
CA ILE A 86 9.28 -2.82 0.67
C ILE A 86 8.02 -3.65 0.37
N ALA A 87 7.39 -4.23 1.38
CA ALA A 87 6.15 -4.97 1.22
C ALA A 87 5.01 -4.05 0.70
N ALA A 88 4.85 -2.88 1.32
CA ALA A 88 3.85 -1.90 0.91
C ALA A 88 4.08 -1.35 -0.49
N PHE A 89 5.33 -1.09 -0.86
CA PHE A 89 5.72 -0.64 -2.20
C PHE A 89 5.42 -1.70 -3.26
N THR A 90 5.71 -2.97 -2.96
CA THR A 90 5.43 -4.09 -3.86
C THR A 90 3.93 -4.25 -4.09
N GLY A 91 3.12 -4.21 -3.02
CA GLY A 91 1.66 -4.24 -3.12
C GLY A 91 1.10 -3.05 -3.91
N SER A 92 1.59 -1.84 -3.63
CA SER A 92 1.17 -0.62 -4.33
C SER A 92 1.48 -0.69 -5.83
N ARG A 93 2.63 -1.23 -6.22
CA ARG A 93 3.00 -1.43 -7.63
C ARG A 93 2.07 -2.42 -8.34
N MET A 94 1.63 -3.48 -7.65
CA MET A 94 0.65 -4.42 -8.20
C MET A 94 -0.71 -3.73 -8.42
N ASN A 95 -1.13 -2.86 -7.50
CA ASN A 95 -2.37 -2.09 -7.64
C ASN A 95 -2.29 -1.05 -8.77
N LEU A 96 -1.12 -0.41 -8.97
CA LEU A 96 -0.89 0.47 -10.13
C LEU A 96 -1.03 -0.26 -11.47
N ARG A 97 -0.52 -1.49 -11.57
CA ARG A 97 -0.69 -2.31 -12.77
C ARG A 97 -2.16 -2.67 -13.04
N ARG A 98 -3.00 -2.64 -12.01
CA ARG A 98 -4.46 -2.83 -12.09
C ARG A 98 -5.23 -1.53 -12.32
N GLN A 99 -4.53 -0.41 -12.60
CA GLN A 99 -5.09 0.93 -12.80
C GLN A 99 -5.90 1.46 -11.60
N ASP A 100 -5.58 1.00 -10.39
CA ASP A 100 -6.22 1.48 -9.16
C ASP A 100 -5.66 2.86 -8.77
N PRO A 101 -6.51 3.91 -8.65
CA PRO A 101 -6.08 5.24 -8.22
C PRO A 101 -5.45 5.25 -6.82
N HIS A 102 -5.81 4.32 -5.93
CA HIS A 102 -5.18 4.19 -4.61
C HIS A 102 -3.74 3.66 -4.69
N GLY A 103 -3.36 3.01 -5.79
CA GLY A 103 -2.00 2.54 -6.02
C GLY A 103 -0.96 3.67 -6.00
N ASN A 104 -1.30 4.84 -6.54
CA ASN A 104 -0.38 5.99 -6.55
C ASN A 104 -0.15 6.53 -5.14
N ILE A 105 -1.25 6.69 -4.38
CA ILE A 105 -1.24 7.22 -3.03
C ILE A 105 -0.47 6.29 -2.09
N ASN A 106 -0.77 4.99 -2.15
CA ASN A 106 -0.10 3.99 -1.34
C ASN A 106 1.38 3.87 -1.68
N LEU A 107 1.76 4.06 -2.95
CA LEU A 107 3.16 4.06 -3.35
C LEU A 107 3.92 5.23 -2.69
N ILE A 108 3.34 6.43 -2.66
CA ILE A 108 3.94 7.60 -2.00
C ILE A 108 4.05 7.37 -0.49
N LEU A 109 2.99 6.86 0.14
CA LEU A 109 3.00 6.51 1.55
C LEU A 109 4.11 5.49 1.87
N SER A 110 4.31 4.48 1.02
CA SER A 110 5.38 3.49 1.20
C SER A 110 6.79 4.10 1.10
N VAL A 111 6.98 5.08 0.21
CA VAL A 111 8.25 5.82 0.08
C VAL A 111 8.51 6.70 1.30
N ILE A 112 7.51 7.44 1.76
CA ILE A 112 7.67 8.40 2.84
C ILE A 112 7.75 7.69 4.21
N LEU A 113 6.73 6.92 4.56
CA LEU A 113 6.59 6.29 5.87
C LEU A 113 7.51 5.06 6.01
N GLY A 114 7.69 4.30 4.92
CA GLY A 114 8.53 3.10 4.91
C GLY A 114 10.01 3.44 4.72
N PHE A 115 10.39 3.82 3.51
CA PHE A 115 11.80 4.01 3.15
C PHE A 115 12.44 5.21 3.83
N ALA A 116 11.89 6.41 3.65
CA ALA A 116 12.48 7.63 4.19
C ALA A 116 12.43 7.66 5.73
N GLY A 117 11.30 7.21 6.31
CA GLY A 117 11.14 7.02 7.75
C GLY A 117 12.15 6.04 8.32
N GLY A 118 12.23 4.83 7.76
CA GLY A 118 13.11 3.76 8.25
C GLY A 118 14.59 4.11 8.16
N LEU A 119 15.06 4.65 7.02
CA LEU A 119 16.44 5.10 6.86
C LEU A 119 16.82 6.20 7.86
N THR A 120 15.90 7.13 8.12
CA THR A 120 16.13 8.22 9.07
C THR A 120 16.25 7.69 10.50
N GLN A 121 15.44 6.72 10.90
CA GLN A 121 15.55 6.12 12.23
C GLN A 121 16.87 5.36 12.41
N ILE A 122 17.26 4.55 11.41
CA ILE A 122 18.54 3.81 11.44
C ILE A 122 19.71 4.78 11.54
N ALA A 123 19.73 5.83 10.72
CA ALA A 123 20.82 6.78 10.71
C ALA A 123 20.91 7.58 12.02
N LYS A 124 19.77 8.00 12.59
CA LYS A 124 19.74 8.64 13.91
C LYS A 124 20.24 7.72 15.01
N ALA A 125 19.78 6.47 15.02
CA ALA A 125 20.25 5.46 15.98
C ALA A 125 21.77 5.26 15.87
N TYR A 126 22.29 5.11 14.65
CA TYR A 126 23.72 4.92 14.40
C TYR A 126 24.57 6.11 14.86
N VAL A 127 24.12 7.35 14.65
CA VAL A 127 24.80 8.56 15.15
C VAL A 127 24.82 8.57 16.68
N MET A 128 23.69 8.26 17.33
CA MET A 128 23.58 8.24 18.79
C MET A 128 24.42 7.13 19.44
N MET A 129 24.49 5.95 18.83
CA MET A 129 25.28 4.82 19.33
C MET A 129 26.79 5.08 19.24
N ASN A 130 27.23 5.71 18.15
CA ASN A 130 28.65 5.92 17.88
C ASN A 130 29.18 7.30 18.33
N SER A 131 28.35 8.11 18.99
CA SER A 131 28.69 9.48 19.41
C SER A 131 29.30 10.31 18.26
N LEU A 132 28.83 10.10 17.03
CA LEU A 132 29.34 10.81 15.87
C LEU A 132 28.88 12.27 15.93
N GLU A 133 29.80 13.21 15.79
CA GLU A 133 29.49 14.65 15.69
C GLU A 133 28.83 15.05 14.35
N THR A 134 28.60 14.09 13.45
CA THR A 134 27.96 14.35 12.17
C THR A 134 26.48 14.68 12.38
N THR A 135 26.12 15.89 11.97
CA THR A 135 24.72 16.33 11.95
C THR A 135 23.99 15.55 10.86
N PHE A 136 23.26 14.51 11.26
CA PHE A 136 22.31 13.88 10.35
C PHE A 136 21.37 14.96 9.82
N HIS A 137 21.42 15.20 8.52
CA HIS A 137 20.73 16.28 7.85
C HIS A 137 19.22 16.01 7.80
N SER A 138 18.51 16.37 8.87
CA SER A 138 17.06 16.22 8.99
C SER A 138 16.29 16.86 7.83
N TRP A 139 16.86 17.91 7.21
CA TRP A 139 16.26 18.64 6.09
C TRP A 139 15.93 17.76 4.89
N MET A 140 16.68 16.68 4.63
CA MET A 140 16.39 15.76 3.53
C MET A 140 15.06 15.04 3.75
N LEU A 141 14.83 14.52 4.96
CA LEU A 141 13.55 13.89 5.31
C LEU A 141 12.42 14.91 5.30
N SER A 142 12.65 16.11 5.82
CA SER A 142 11.67 17.20 5.84
C SER A 142 11.23 17.61 4.43
N THR A 143 12.17 17.62 3.49
CA THR A 143 11.90 17.91 2.08
C THR A 143 11.07 16.80 1.44
N ILE A 144 11.41 15.52 1.71
CA ILE A 144 10.64 14.36 1.23
C ILE A 144 9.21 14.39 1.78
N LEU A 145 9.04 14.68 3.08
CA LEU A 145 7.72 14.83 3.71
C LEU A 145 6.93 15.97 3.06
N LEU A 146 7.54 17.14 2.87
CA LEU A 146 6.87 18.31 2.30
C LEU A 146 6.43 18.06 0.86
N VAL A 147 7.34 17.59 0.00
CA VAL A 147 7.04 17.27 -1.40
C VAL A 147 5.99 16.16 -1.49
N GLY A 148 6.12 15.14 -0.65
CA GLY A 148 5.16 14.05 -0.55
C GLY A 148 3.76 14.50 -0.17
N GLY A 149 3.63 15.33 0.88
CA GLY A 149 2.36 15.90 1.32
C GLY A 149 1.73 16.80 0.26
N LEU A 150 2.52 17.67 -0.38
CA LEU A 150 2.05 18.51 -1.49
C LEU A 150 1.58 17.69 -2.69
N TYR A 151 2.31 16.63 -3.04
CA TYR A 151 1.93 15.74 -4.14
C TYR A 151 0.64 14.98 -3.82
N MET A 152 0.46 14.52 -2.58
CA MET A 152 -0.78 13.84 -2.16
C MET A 152 -2.00 14.77 -2.15
N LEU A 153 -1.83 16.07 -1.87
CA LEU A 153 -2.90 17.06 -2.01
C LEU A 153 -3.45 17.13 -3.44
N CYS A 154 -2.64 16.85 -4.46
CA CYS A 154 -3.12 16.83 -5.86
C CYS A 154 -4.16 15.74 -6.12
N PHE A 155 -4.26 14.72 -5.27
CA PHE A 155 -5.25 13.64 -5.38
C PHE A 155 -6.55 13.92 -4.61
N LEU A 156 -6.62 14.99 -3.80
CA LEU A 156 -7.86 15.36 -3.08
C LEU A 156 -9.08 15.46 -4.00
N PRO A 157 -9.00 16.07 -5.20
CA PRO A 157 -10.14 16.17 -6.11
C PRO A 157 -10.65 14.81 -6.60
N LEU A 158 -9.78 13.80 -6.68
CA LEU A 158 -10.10 12.45 -7.14
C LEU A 158 -10.83 11.63 -6.07
N LEU A 159 -10.76 12.06 -4.81
CA LEU A 159 -11.36 11.36 -3.66
C LEU A 159 -12.77 11.87 -3.33
N LYS A 160 -13.30 12.84 -4.09
CA LYS A 160 -14.59 13.47 -3.74
C LYS A 160 -15.77 12.49 -3.76
N SER A 161 -15.71 11.42 -4.55
CA SER A 161 -16.75 10.38 -4.63
C SER A 161 -16.66 9.31 -3.53
N MET A 162 -15.66 9.38 -2.65
CA MET A 162 -15.40 8.40 -1.61
C MET A 162 -16.16 8.72 -0.30
N PRO A 163 -16.32 7.72 0.60
CA PRO A 163 -16.76 7.96 1.97
C PRO A 163 -15.96 9.06 2.67
N VAL A 164 -16.62 9.85 3.52
CA VAL A 164 -16.02 11.02 4.20
C VAL A 164 -14.76 10.64 4.98
N TYR A 165 -14.72 9.45 5.60
CA TYR A 165 -13.56 9.03 6.38
C TYR A 165 -12.29 8.85 5.53
N ILE A 166 -12.40 8.39 4.26
CA ILE A 166 -11.25 8.24 3.35
C ILE A 166 -10.71 9.63 2.99
N PHE A 167 -11.60 10.60 2.79
CA PHE A 167 -11.20 11.98 2.56
C PHE A 167 -10.49 12.58 3.79
N CYS A 168 -11.05 12.38 4.99
CA CYS A 168 -10.43 12.81 6.23
C CYS A 168 -9.07 12.16 6.46
N GLU A 169 -8.94 10.87 6.15
CA GLU A 169 -7.67 10.13 6.22
C GLU A 169 -6.61 10.80 5.36
N HIS A 170 -6.91 11.06 4.09
CA HIS A 170 -6.00 11.73 3.16
C HIS A 170 -5.65 13.15 3.62
N LEU A 171 -6.64 13.90 4.11
CA LEU A 171 -6.42 15.24 4.63
C LEU A 171 -5.45 15.21 5.82
N PHE A 172 -5.66 14.30 6.78
CA PHE A 172 -4.81 14.19 7.96
C PHE A 172 -3.39 13.79 7.62
N VAL A 173 -3.17 12.84 6.71
CA VAL A 173 -1.80 12.48 6.32
C VAL A 173 -1.10 13.59 5.54
N CYS A 174 -1.82 14.30 4.65
CA CYS A 174 -1.27 15.45 3.92
C CYS A 174 -0.88 16.58 4.87
N THR A 175 -1.81 16.99 5.75
CA THR A 175 -1.55 18.03 6.75
C THR A 175 -0.44 17.61 7.71
N GLY A 176 -0.41 16.34 8.14
CA GLY A 176 0.65 15.79 8.98
C GLY A 176 2.04 15.93 8.34
N PHE A 177 2.20 15.51 7.08
CA PHE A 177 3.46 15.63 6.35
C PHE A 177 3.88 17.07 6.11
N ILE A 178 2.95 17.95 5.73
CA ILE A 178 3.25 19.37 5.50
C ILE A 178 3.67 20.05 6.80
N CYS A 179 2.92 19.86 7.88
CA CYS A 179 3.25 20.43 9.19
C CYS A 179 4.62 19.93 9.67
N MET A 180 4.90 18.62 9.59
CA MET A 180 6.20 18.08 9.98
C MET A 180 7.34 18.57 9.08
N GLY A 181 7.14 18.60 7.76
CA GLY A 181 8.13 19.08 6.81
C GLY A 181 8.50 20.55 7.05
N ILE A 182 7.52 21.44 7.18
CA ILE A 182 7.73 22.85 7.51
C ILE A 182 8.39 22.97 8.88
N ALA A 183 7.90 22.24 9.88
CA ALA A 183 8.40 22.35 11.24
C ALA A 183 9.87 21.95 11.37
N ASP A 184 10.32 20.90 10.70
CA ASP A 184 11.72 20.49 10.76
C ASP A 184 12.64 21.41 9.92
N ILE A 185 12.13 22.05 8.84
CA ILE A 185 12.90 23.05 8.05
C ILE A 185 13.10 24.35 8.84
N PHE A 186 12.04 24.85 9.47
CA PHE A 186 12.05 26.13 10.19
C PHE A 186 12.29 25.98 11.71
N ASN A 187 12.54 24.74 12.17
CA ASN A 187 12.75 24.39 13.57
C ASN A 187 11.59 24.81 14.50
N LEU A 188 10.34 24.64 14.05
CA LEU A 188 9.12 25.03 14.74
C LEU A 188 8.53 23.86 15.54
N HIS A 189 9.01 23.67 16.77
CA HIS A 189 8.61 22.53 17.61
C HIS A 189 7.08 22.38 17.82
N PRO A 190 6.29 23.45 18.05
CA PRO A 190 4.83 23.31 18.19
C PRO A 190 4.14 22.80 16.92
N LEU A 191 4.59 23.25 15.74
CA LEU A 191 4.03 22.83 14.46
C LEU A 191 4.34 21.35 14.17
N ARG A 192 5.51 20.88 14.61
CA ARG A 192 5.86 19.45 14.53
C ARG A 192 4.90 18.60 15.36
N LEU A 193 4.57 19.04 16.58
CA LEU A 193 3.63 18.32 17.45
C LEU A 193 2.24 18.24 16.81
N VAL A 194 1.77 19.33 16.19
CA VAL A 194 0.52 19.35 15.43
C VAL A 194 0.56 18.32 14.30
N GLY A 195 1.64 18.28 13.51
CA GLY A 195 1.79 17.29 12.43
C GLY A 195 1.78 15.85 12.92
N VAL A 196 2.42 15.58 14.05
CA VAL A 196 2.45 14.26 14.70
C VAL A 196 1.04 13.80 15.14
N TRP A 197 0.23 14.70 15.69
CA TRP A 197 -1.17 14.38 16.05
C TRP A 197 -2.06 14.14 14.83
N PHE A 198 -1.82 14.84 13.72
CA PHE A 198 -2.49 14.54 12.46
C PHE A 198 -2.13 13.14 11.93
N LEU A 199 -0.87 12.72 12.03
CA LEU A 199 -0.50 11.34 11.68
C LEU A 199 -1.16 10.30 12.59
N PHE A 200 -1.37 10.60 13.86
CA PHE A 200 -2.12 9.73 14.76
C PHE A 200 -3.60 9.61 14.35
N ALA A 201 -4.25 10.73 14.03
CA ALA A 201 -5.62 10.73 13.53
C ALA A 201 -5.73 9.92 12.21
N PHE A 202 -4.78 10.08 11.30
CA PHE A 202 -4.64 9.24 10.11
C PHE A 202 -4.53 7.76 10.47
N ALA A 203 -3.69 7.40 11.43
CA ALA A 203 -3.50 6.00 11.82
C ALA A 203 -4.78 5.33 12.32
N ILE A 204 -5.59 6.05 13.11
CA ILE A 204 -6.89 5.56 13.59
C ILE A 204 -7.84 5.33 12.41
N LEU A 205 -7.90 6.27 11.46
CA LEU A 205 -8.77 6.14 10.30
C LEU A 205 -8.32 5.02 9.34
N ALA A 206 -7.02 4.87 9.12
CA ALA A 206 -6.47 3.80 8.30
C ALA A 206 -6.71 2.41 8.93
N LEU A 207 -6.61 2.28 10.27
CA LEU A 207 -7.03 1.05 10.97
C LEU A 207 -8.51 0.78 10.80
N TYR A 208 -9.35 1.81 10.97
CA TYR A 208 -10.78 1.69 10.78
C TYR A 208 -11.13 1.24 9.37
N GLN A 209 -10.47 1.81 8.37
CA GLN A 209 -10.61 1.43 6.98
C GLN A 209 -10.20 -0.03 6.75
N GLY A 210 -9.01 -0.43 7.19
CA GLY A 210 -8.54 -1.80 7.04
C GLY A 210 -9.45 -2.84 7.70
N VAL A 211 -9.97 -2.53 8.90
CA VAL A 211 -10.95 -3.40 9.59
C VAL A 211 -12.27 -3.44 8.81
N SER A 212 -12.79 -2.30 8.36
CA SER A 212 -14.02 -2.21 7.57
C SER A 212 -13.94 -3.05 6.30
N GLU A 213 -12.82 -2.97 5.58
CA GLU A 213 -12.53 -3.75 4.38
C GLU A 213 -12.38 -5.25 4.68
N MET A 214 -11.69 -5.62 5.77
CA MET A 214 -11.63 -7.02 6.20
C MET A 214 -13.00 -7.62 6.50
N TYR A 215 -13.89 -6.88 7.16
CA TYR A 215 -15.26 -7.34 7.41
C TYR A 215 -16.06 -7.45 6.11
N ALA A 216 -15.89 -6.52 5.17
CA ALA A 216 -16.53 -6.56 3.87
C ALA A 216 -16.14 -7.81 3.06
N LEU A 217 -14.86 -8.22 3.12
CA LEU A 217 -14.39 -9.48 2.50
C LEU A 217 -15.07 -10.72 3.08
N HIS A 218 -15.54 -10.67 4.33
CA HIS A 218 -16.30 -11.73 4.98
C HIS A 218 -17.83 -11.56 4.85
N GLY A 219 -18.29 -10.68 3.94
CA GLY A 219 -19.71 -10.43 3.69
C GLY A 219 -20.42 -9.66 4.82
N LYS A 220 -19.69 -9.12 5.80
CA LYS A 220 -20.24 -8.31 6.90
C LYS A 220 -20.05 -6.83 6.59
N LYS A 221 -21.06 -6.01 6.86
CA LYS A 221 -20.98 -4.56 6.67
C LYS A 221 -20.76 -3.85 8.00
N ILE A 222 -19.65 -3.13 8.12
CA ILE A 222 -19.45 -2.11 9.15
C ILE A 222 -19.92 -0.77 8.58
N TRP A 223 -20.45 0.11 9.43
CA TRP A 223 -20.97 1.40 9.00
C TRP A 223 -19.84 2.28 8.42
N GLN A 224 -19.84 2.52 7.11
CA GLN A 224 -18.77 3.29 6.44
C GLN A 224 -18.98 4.82 6.47
N GLY A 225 -19.86 5.32 7.33
CA GLY A 225 -20.15 6.75 7.39
C GLY A 225 -21.00 7.27 6.22
N PRO A 226 -21.40 8.54 6.28
CA PRO A 226 -22.02 9.20 5.14
C PRO A 226 -21.01 9.34 4.00
N LYS A 227 -21.50 9.20 2.76
CA LYS A 227 -20.75 9.64 1.58
C LYS A 227 -20.82 11.17 1.49
N MET A 228 -19.80 11.80 0.91
CA MET A 228 -19.84 13.26 0.74
C MET A 228 -21.08 13.66 -0.09
N PRO A 229 -21.89 14.64 0.38
CA PRO A 229 -23.02 15.13 -0.38
C PRO A 229 -22.50 15.87 -1.61
N PHE A 230 -22.94 15.48 -2.80
CA PHE A 230 -22.64 16.22 -4.02
C PHE A 230 -23.86 17.00 -4.48
N HIS A 231 -23.68 18.32 -4.61
CA HIS A 231 -24.38 19.11 -5.61
C HIS A 231 -23.47 19.15 -6.85
N SER A 232 -24.00 18.66 -7.96
CA SER A 232 -23.41 18.71 -9.32
C SER A 232 -23.35 20.14 -9.83
#